data_AF-A0A9N7U695-F1
#
_entry.id   AF-A0A9N7U695-F1
#
_cell.length_a   1.000
_cell.length_b   1.000
_cell.length_c   1.000
_cell.angle_alpha   90.00
_cell.angle_beta   90.00
_cell.angle_gamma   90.00
#
_symmetry.space_group_name_H-M   'P 1'
#
loop_
_entity.id
_entity.type
_entity.pdbx_description
1 polymer ?
#
loop_
_entity_poly.entity_id
_entity_poly.type
_entity_poly.pdbx_seq_one_letter_code
_entity_poly.pdbx_strand_id
1 'polypeptide(L)' 'MQKRVSHGESVNIDYPTREKTKKSLEDPSPSSLIEVQAKVHGLMEKDSYPRFLRSKMYQELVNRAHAQGQRRSV' A
#
# COMPACT_ATOMS: atom_id res chain seq x y z
N MET A 1 -25.61 2.84 23.45
CA MET A 1 -24.17 2.99 23.17
C MET A 1 -23.84 2.20 21.90
N GLN A 2 -23.68 2.87 20.75
CA GLN A 2 -23.31 2.20 19.50
C GLN A 2 -21.83 1.80 19.56
N LYS A 3 -21.53 0.51 19.46
CA LYS A 3 -20.17 -0.03 19.39
C LYS A 3 -19.48 0.57 18.15
N ARG A 4 -18.37 1.29 18.34
CA ARG A 4 -17.41 1.56 17.25
C ARG A 4 -16.90 0.21 16.76
N VAL A 5 -17.31 -0.18 15.56
CA VAL A 5 -16.61 -1.20 14.79
C VAL A 5 -15.25 -0.60 14.44
N SER A 6 -14.17 -1.12 15.02
CA SER A 6 -12.83 -0.92 14.49
C SER A 6 -12.80 -1.60 13.12
N HIS A 7 -12.96 -0.82 12.06
CA HIS A 7 -12.80 -1.31 10.70
C HIS A 7 -11.33 -1.73 10.55
N GLY A 8 -11.11 -2.96 10.11
CA GLY A 8 -9.76 -3.46 9.84
C GLY A 8 -9.02 -2.48 8.94
N GLU A 9 -7.81 -2.11 9.37
CA GLU A 9 -6.80 -1.41 8.56
C GLU A 9 -7.30 -0.13 7.87
N SER A 10 -7.78 0.84 8.65
CA SER A 10 -8.03 2.19 8.14
C SER A 10 -6.74 2.79 7.56
N VAL A 11 -6.77 3.17 6.28
CA VAL A 11 -5.66 3.87 5.62
C VAL A 11 -5.67 5.36 5.95
N ASN A 12 -4.49 5.97 6.09
CA ASN A 12 -4.34 7.39 6.40
C ASN A 12 -4.67 8.25 5.17
N ILE A 13 -5.93 8.67 5.04
CA ILE A 13 -6.42 9.53 3.96
C ILE A 13 -7.05 10.81 4.52
N ASP A 14 -6.85 11.93 3.82
CA ASP A 14 -7.40 13.22 4.24
C ASP A 14 -8.94 13.26 4.13
N TYR A 15 -9.56 14.15 4.91
CA TYR A 15 -11.02 14.26 4.99
C TYR A 15 -11.69 14.46 3.62
N PRO A 16 -11.21 15.38 2.74
CA PRO A 16 -11.82 15.58 1.43
C PRO A 16 -11.77 14.32 0.54
N THR A 17 -10.63 13.61 0.52
CA THR A 17 -10.49 12.37 -0.26
C THR A 17 -11.45 11.30 0.23
N ARG A 18 -11.63 11.18 1.56
CA ARG A 18 -12.56 10.20 2.14
C ARG A 18 -14.02 10.50 1.76
N GLU A 19 -14.45 11.76 1.84
CA GLU A 19 -15.81 12.14 1.46
C GLU A 19 -16.07 11.92 -0.05
N LYS A 20 -15.08 12.23 -0.90
CA LYS A 20 -15.16 11.96 -2.34
C LYS A 20 -15.28 10.46 -2.62
N THR A 21 -14.46 9.65 -1.96
CA THR A 21 -14.51 8.18 -2.04
C THR A 21 -15.88 7.66 -1.61
N LYS A 22 -16.41 8.17 -0.50
CA LYS A 22 -17.73 7.78 0.02
C LYS A 22 -18.84 8.05 -1.00
N LYS A 23 -18.85 9.23 -1.63
CA LYS A 23 -19.80 9.57 -2.70
C LYS A 23 -19.64 8.65 -3.92
N SER A 24 -18.42 8.34 -4.32
CA SER A 24 -18.16 7.44 -5.45
C SER A 24 -18.60 5.99 -5.19
N LEU A 25 -18.83 5.62 -3.93
CA LEU A 25 -19.34 4.32 -3.52
C LEU A 25 -20.87 4.29 -3.38
N GLU A 26 -21.56 5.43 -3.55
CA GLU A 26 -23.03 5.47 -3.59
C GLU A 26 -23.58 4.78 -4.85
N ASP A 27 -22.85 4.86 -5.97
CA ASP A 27 -23.07 4.08 -7.18
C ASP A 27 -21.73 3.46 -7.66
N PRO A 28 -21.39 2.24 -7.19
CA PRO A 28 -20.08 1.66 -7.38
C PRO A 28 -19.84 1.23 -8.83
N SER A 29 -18.68 1.61 -9.34
CA SER A 29 -18.15 1.22 -10.65
C SER A 29 -16.73 0.68 -10.49
N PRO A 30 -16.15 0.01 -11.50
CA PRO A 30 -14.74 -0.37 -11.49
C PRO A 30 -13.79 0.82 -11.26
N SER A 31 -14.23 2.05 -11.53
CA SER A 31 -13.44 3.27 -11.32
C SER A 31 -13.59 3.91 -9.93
N SER A 32 -14.52 3.46 -9.08
CA SER A 32 -14.90 4.16 -7.85
C SER A 32 -13.76 4.33 -6.83
N LEU A 33 -12.68 3.55 -6.95
CA LEU A 33 -11.54 3.60 -6.04
C LEU A 33 -10.21 4.03 -6.69
N ILE A 34 -10.19 4.36 -7.99
CA ILE A 34 -8.94 4.66 -8.71
C ILE A 34 -8.18 5.83 -8.06
N GLU A 35 -8.89 6.90 -7.73
CA GLU A 35 -8.28 8.10 -7.17
C GLU A 35 -7.72 7.87 -5.75
N VAL A 36 -8.47 7.20 -4.89
CA VAL A 36 -8.02 6.89 -3.52
C VAL A 36 -6.88 5.87 -3.54
N GLN A 37 -6.90 4.92 -4.46
CA GLN A 37 -5.80 3.99 -4.68
C GLN A 37 -4.52 4.71 -5.08
N ALA A 38 -4.58 5.68 -6.00
CA ALA A 38 -3.44 6.49 -6.39
C ALA A 38 -2.88 7.31 -5.20
N LYS A 39 -3.76 7.85 -4.36
CA LYS A 39 -3.35 8.56 -3.14
C LYS A 39 -2.62 7.64 -2.15
N VAL A 40 -3.18 6.46 -1.86
CA VAL A 40 -2.57 5.48 -0.96
C VAL A 40 -1.24 4.99 -1.52
N HIS A 41 -1.16 4.71 -2.82
CA HIS A 41 0.09 4.36 -3.50
C HIS A 41 1.15 5.44 -3.31
N GLY A 42 0.80 6.71 -3.53
CA GLY A 42 1.73 7.82 -3.33
C GLY A 42 2.18 7.99 -1.87
N LEU A 43 1.34 7.65 -0.89
CA LEU A 43 1.74 7.61 0.53
C LEU A 43 2.73 6.49 0.80
N MET A 44 2.49 5.31 0.24
CA MET A 44 3.39 4.17 0.36
C MET A 44 4.75 4.48 -0.28
N GLU A 45 4.74 5.04 -1.49
CA GLU A 45 5.95 5.42 -2.23
C GLU A 45 6.83 6.41 -1.45
N LYS A 46 6.22 7.33 -0.70
CA LYS A 46 6.94 8.36 0.07
C LYS A 46 7.45 7.88 1.43
N ASP A 47 6.86 6.84 2.01
CA ASP A 47 7.17 6.43 3.38
C ASP A 47 7.48 4.94 3.51
N SER A 48 6.51 4.05 3.26
CA SER A 48 6.69 2.62 3.51
C SER A 48 7.66 1.96 2.52
N TYR A 49 7.66 2.38 1.26
CA TYR A 49 8.49 1.79 0.21
C TYR A 49 10.01 2.05 0.43
N PRO A 50 10.48 3.28 0.69
CA PRO A 50 11.89 3.52 1.03
C PRO A 50 12.33 2.84 2.33
N ARG A 51 11.42 2.63 3.29
CA ARG A 51 11.70 1.86 4.50
C ARG A 51 11.81 0.36 4.19
N PHE A 52 10.93 -0.16 3.33
CA PHE A 52 10.96 -1.55 2.88
C PHE A 52 12.28 -1.89 2.18
N LEU A 53 12.75 -1.04 1.25
CA LEU A 53 14.02 -1.27 0.54
C LEU A 53 15.24 -1.32 1.49
N ARG A 54 15.19 -0.61 2.62
CA ARG A 54 16.25 -0.64 3.66
C ARG A 54 16.06 -1.74 4.70
N SER A 55 14.91 -2.41 4.69
CA SER A 55 14.58 -3.43 5.70
C SER A 55 15.44 -4.69 5.53
N LYS A 56 15.69 -5.39 6.64
CA LYS A 56 16.39 -6.68 6.62
C LYS A 56 15.74 -7.68 5.67
N MET A 57 14.40 -7.72 5.66
CA MET A 57 13.63 -8.61 4.78
C MET A 57 14.00 -8.44 3.31
N TYR A 58 14.01 -7.19 2.80
CA TYR A 58 14.35 -6.93 1.42
C TYR A 58 15.84 -7.20 1.13
N GLN A 59 16.74 -6.78 2.02
CA GLN A 59 18.17 -7.01 1.85
C GLN A 59 18.52 -8.51 1.82
N GLU A 60 17.88 -9.32 2.66
CA GLU A 60 18.02 -10.78 2.64
C GLU A 60 17.54 -11.39 1.31
N LEU A 61 16.41 -10.91 0.77
CA LEU A 61 15.90 -11.36 -0.52
C LEU A 61 16.90 -11.07 -1.66
N VAL A 62 17.45 -9.85 -1.69
CA VAL A 62 18.45 -9.43 -2.68
C VAL A 62 19.72 -10.28 -2.58
N ASN A 63 20.22 -10.51 -1.37
CA ASN A 63 21.41 -11.33 -1.14
C ASN A 63 21.22 -12.78 -1.63
N ARG A 64 20.04 -13.37 -1.38
CA ARG A 64 19.71 -14.72 -1.88
C ARG A 64 19.67 -14.77 -3.40
N ALA A 65 19.06 -13.76 -4.05
CA ALA A 65 19.01 -13.68 -5.50
C ALA A 65 20.41 -13.58 -6.13
N HIS A 66 21.31 -12.78 -5.55
CA HIS A 66 22.70 -12.68 -6.01
C HIS A 66 23.46 -14.01 -5.86
N ALA A 67 23.33 -14.68 -4.71
CA ALA A 67 23.97 -15.97 -4.47
C ALA A 67 23.46 -17.07 -5.42
N GLN A 68 22.19 -17.03 -5.82
CA GLN A 68 21.62 -17.94 -6.82
C GLN A 68 22.14 -17.65 -8.23
N GLY A 69 22.29 -16.37 -8.60
CA GLY A 69 22.88 -15.97 -9.86
C GLY A 69 24.31 -16.49 -10.01
N GLN A 70 25.13 -16.33 -8.97
CA GLN A 70 26.52 -16.80 -8.96
C GLN A 70 26.64 -18.33 -9.08
N ARG A 71 25.75 -19.10 -8.43
CA ARG A 71 25.73 -20.57 -8.52
C ARG A 71 25.36 -21.11 -9.90
N ARG A 72 24.65 -20.35 -10.73
CA ARG A 72 24.25 -20.78 -12.08
C ARG A 72 25.33 -20.52 -13.14
N SER A 73 26.32 -19.71 -12.80
CA SER A 73 27.45 -19.33 -13.65
C SER A 73 28.73 -20.13 -13.37
N VAL A 74 28.66 -21.14 -12.49
CA VAL A 74 29.71 -22.16 -12.24
C VAL A 74 29.20 -23.51 -12.72
#